data_AF-A0A7S2D452-F1
#
_entry.id   AF-A0A7S2D452-F1
#
_cell.length_a   1.000
_cell.length_b   1.000
_cell.length_c   1.000
_cell.angle_alpha   90.00
_cell.angle_beta   90.00
_cell.angle_gamma   90.00
#
_symmetry.space_group_name_H-M   'P 1'
#
loop_
_entity.id
_entity.type
_entity.pdbx_description
1 polymer ?
#
loop_
_entity_poly.entity_id
_entity_poly.type
_entity_poly.pdbx_seq_one_letter_code
_entity_poly.pdbx_strand_id
1 'polypeptide(L)'
;AASLNSMDCFVLQHPGAVHVWHGSAASEEERAISVTVGLAIAKRLRVAAEAQAQLIQLDAEEAEEKAEDAPEEDEAEEGSVPLAMSVRLVPEGQMPDGVHADKLGTFLPTGEEVNSRPTFYKEAHANLMLWWSGNRWWLGKRDELGLNRGWVKVESSARRPPQHGWVVYSNKAKAWQQATDVEAVVAERVELAGSTPSGAHAEKLGVFTRCSDMVNDRPAFARLDRPHLMLWWGGGRWWLGKRDELGSNRGWMKVTGDAHNPADLTGGQHWIIFSSAEKKWVEAQEFTCVHVSPPLGRPNLAKRASRKPEAPVAVPDWSVFQCDEGCEPPEFWQALGGKGPYASTRPHTAPPAFAPRLFRCSETYGELDVEELFDYSQDDLEHDDVYILDCWSCTYVWVGWQASELRGTEAIETAVRYASEQSKVDGRPAAPPVCKVHAGEEPPPFTCNFVGWSHEAATTFDDPYEKQLRRFDQQRRELRSSIAASKALAAAPPASPPAPEAVSAAPKASPPAPAQPAAEPTASEPSPAVAEAAKAVEERAAAAERAAA
;
A
#
# COMPACT_ATOMS: atom_id res chain seq x y z
N ALA A 1 14.42 3.40 10.89
CA ALA A 1 15.42 3.59 11.96
C ALA A 1 15.67 5.06 12.32
N ALA A 2 16.06 5.92 11.36
CA ALA A 2 16.45 7.32 11.64
C ALA A 2 15.39 8.16 12.38
N SER A 3 14.10 7.86 12.20
CA SER A 3 12.98 8.52 12.88
C SER A 3 12.82 8.15 14.37
N LEU A 4 13.58 7.18 14.90
CA LEU A 4 13.60 6.91 16.34
C LEU A 4 14.33 8.05 17.06
N ASN A 5 13.88 8.37 18.26
CA ASN A 5 14.58 9.27 19.17
C ASN A 5 14.45 8.73 20.60
N SER A 6 15.42 9.00 21.48
CA SER A 6 15.35 8.52 22.88
C SER A 6 14.27 9.21 23.72
N MET A 7 13.60 10.23 23.18
CA MET A 7 12.63 11.09 23.88
C MET A 7 11.23 10.47 23.89
N ASP A 8 10.87 9.75 22.83
CA ASP A 8 9.51 9.32 22.58
C ASP A 8 9.37 7.80 22.76
N CYS A 9 8.12 7.33 22.70
CA CYS A 9 7.82 5.91 22.55
C CYS A 9 7.21 5.65 21.17
N PHE A 10 7.73 4.63 20.47
CA PHE A 10 7.33 4.31 19.10
C PHE A 10 6.56 3.00 19.06
N VAL A 11 5.46 2.96 18.31
CA VAL A 11 4.66 1.75 18.08
C VAL A 11 4.85 1.29 16.64
N LEU A 12 5.63 0.23 16.46
CA LEU A 12 5.93 -0.39 15.17
C LEU A 12 4.99 -1.55 14.90
N GLN A 13 4.08 -1.38 13.95
CA GLN A 13 3.27 -2.47 13.39
C GLN A 13 4.05 -3.17 12.26
N HIS A 14 4.17 -4.49 12.31
CA HIS A 14 4.68 -5.31 11.21
C HIS A 14 3.92 -6.65 11.12
N PRO A 15 4.02 -7.43 10.02
CA PRO A 15 3.14 -8.58 9.81
C PRO A 15 3.15 -9.61 10.96
N GLY A 16 2.05 -9.63 11.73
CA GLY A 16 1.82 -10.57 12.83
C GLY A 16 2.19 -10.08 14.23
N ALA A 17 2.79 -8.91 14.39
CA ALA A 17 3.17 -8.38 15.71
C ALA A 17 3.14 -6.84 15.79
N VAL A 18 3.03 -6.34 17.01
CA VAL A 18 3.19 -4.91 17.33
C VAL A 18 4.35 -4.78 18.32
N HIS A 19 5.34 -3.95 18.00
CA HIS A 19 6.43 -3.64 18.92
C HIS A 19 6.22 -2.24 19.51
N VAL A 20 6.20 -2.14 20.83
CA VAL A 20 6.25 -0.87 21.56
C VAL A 20 7.69 -0.69 22.02
N TRP A 21 8.36 0.28 21.42
CA TRP A 21 9.73 0.65 21.76
C TRP A 21 9.68 1.88 22.69
N HIS A 22 10.37 1.82 23.81
CA HIS A 22 10.46 2.94 24.74
C HIS A 22 11.84 3.59 24.67
N GLY A 23 11.88 4.90 24.34
CA GLY A 23 13.10 5.68 24.46
C GLY A 23 13.64 5.68 25.89
N SER A 24 14.97 5.67 26.02
CA SER A 24 15.65 5.69 27.32
C SER A 24 15.41 6.96 28.14
N ALA A 25 14.92 8.02 27.48
CA ALA A 25 14.56 9.30 28.07
C ALA A 25 13.08 9.66 27.86
N ALA A 26 12.22 8.68 27.54
CA ALA A 26 10.77 8.89 27.44
C ALA A 26 10.09 8.98 28.79
N SER A 27 9.05 9.81 28.91
CA SER A 27 8.32 10.00 30.16
C SER A 27 7.51 8.75 30.53
N GLU A 28 7.18 8.62 31.82
CA GLU A 28 6.35 7.51 32.31
C GLU A 28 4.93 7.56 31.71
N GLU A 29 4.42 8.76 31.41
CA GLU A 29 3.12 8.97 30.75
C GLU A 29 3.15 8.52 29.28
N GLU A 30 4.17 8.91 28.50
CA GLU A 30 4.34 8.45 27.11
C GLU A 30 4.51 6.93 27.02
N ARG A 31 5.23 6.33 27.96
CA ARG A 31 5.41 4.87 28.06
C ARG A 31 4.07 4.16 28.36
N ALA A 32 3.26 4.72 29.26
CA ALA A 32 1.92 4.18 29.54
C ALA A 32 0.96 4.35 28.35
N ILE A 33 1.01 5.49 27.65
CA ILE A 33 0.21 5.78 26.47
C ILE A 33 0.62 4.87 25.31
N SER A 34 1.92 4.70 25.02
CA SER A 34 2.40 3.87 23.90
C SER A 34 2.05 2.39 24.07
N VAL A 35 2.09 1.87 25.30
CA VAL A 35 1.59 0.52 25.62
C VAL A 35 0.09 0.42 25.37
N THR A 36 -0.69 1.43 25.78
CA THR A 36 -2.14 1.50 25.56
C THR A 36 -2.48 1.56 24.06
N VAL A 37 -1.74 2.36 23.28
CA VAL A 37 -1.86 2.49 21.82
C VAL A 37 -1.46 1.18 21.13
N GLY A 38 -0.36 0.54 21.53
CA GLY A 38 0.06 -0.76 21.01
C GLY A 38 -0.98 -1.86 21.25
N LEU A 39 -1.58 -1.91 22.45
CA LEU A 39 -2.68 -2.81 22.79
C LEU A 39 -3.96 -2.48 21.99
N ALA A 40 -4.27 -1.21 21.77
CA ALA A 40 -5.43 -0.79 20.97
C ALA A 40 -5.26 -1.16 19.49
N ILE A 41 -4.06 -0.96 18.92
CA ILE A 41 -3.70 -1.37 17.56
C ILE A 41 -3.78 -2.90 17.43
N ALA A 42 -3.13 -3.65 18.33
CA ALA A 42 -3.22 -5.11 18.34
C ALA A 42 -4.66 -5.61 18.46
N LYS A 43 -5.48 -5.01 19.34
CA LYS A 43 -6.91 -5.33 19.46
C LYS A 43 -7.67 -5.03 18.17
N ARG A 44 -7.43 -3.88 17.53
CA ARG A 44 -8.06 -3.53 16.23
C ARG A 44 -7.67 -4.53 15.15
N LEU A 45 -6.40 -4.95 15.11
CA LEU A 45 -5.89 -5.90 14.11
C LEU A 45 -6.33 -7.34 14.38
N ARG A 46 -6.53 -7.74 15.64
CA ARG A 46 -7.22 -8.99 16.01
C ARG A 46 -8.67 -8.96 15.54
N VAL A 47 -9.44 -7.93 15.90
CA VAL A 47 -10.84 -7.81 15.47
C VAL A 47 -10.95 -7.75 13.94
N ALA A 48 -10.02 -7.09 13.25
CA ALA A 48 -9.96 -7.11 11.79
C ALA A 48 -9.60 -8.49 11.21
N ALA A 49 -8.67 -9.22 11.82
CA ALA A 49 -8.30 -10.58 11.39
C ALA A 49 -9.40 -11.61 11.73
N GLU A 50 -10.12 -11.45 12.83
CA GLU A 50 -11.30 -12.24 13.22
C GLU A 50 -12.47 -11.92 12.30
N ALA A 51 -12.73 -10.64 12.00
CA ALA A 51 -13.75 -10.23 11.03
C ALA A 51 -13.39 -10.69 9.61
N GLN A 52 -12.10 -10.67 9.23
CA GLN A 52 -11.64 -11.22 7.95
C GLN A 52 -11.71 -12.74 7.92
N ALA A 53 -11.48 -13.44 9.03
CA ALA A 53 -11.66 -14.89 9.12
C ALA A 53 -13.15 -15.28 9.10
N GLN A 54 -14.02 -14.49 9.75
CA GLN A 54 -15.47 -14.61 9.64
C GLN A 54 -15.96 -14.27 8.24
N LEU A 55 -15.39 -13.25 7.59
CA LEU A 55 -15.68 -12.94 6.19
C LEU A 55 -15.22 -14.09 5.30
N ILE A 56 -14.02 -14.66 5.47
CA ILE A 56 -13.57 -15.84 4.71
C ILE A 56 -14.45 -17.08 4.98
N GLN A 57 -15.02 -17.22 6.18
CA GLN A 57 -15.98 -18.30 6.49
C GLN A 57 -17.34 -18.03 5.85
N LEU A 58 -17.84 -16.80 5.92
CA LEU A 58 -19.08 -16.38 5.27
C LEU A 58 -18.93 -16.40 3.74
N ASP A 59 -17.80 -16.00 3.18
CA ASP A 59 -17.46 -16.10 1.76
C ASP A 59 -17.31 -17.57 1.34
N ALA A 60 -16.91 -18.48 2.24
CA ALA A 60 -16.87 -19.92 1.96
C ALA A 60 -18.26 -20.57 2.02
N GLU A 61 -19.10 -20.18 2.99
CA GLU A 61 -20.50 -20.63 3.09
C GLU A 61 -21.37 -20.00 1.99
N GLU A 62 -21.18 -18.70 1.69
CA GLU A 62 -21.81 -17.95 0.60
C GLU A 62 -21.20 -18.30 -0.76
N ALA A 63 -19.99 -18.90 -0.84
CA ALA A 63 -19.51 -19.56 -2.05
C ALA A 63 -20.01 -21.01 -2.17
N GLU A 64 -20.39 -21.69 -1.09
CA GLU A 64 -21.21 -22.91 -1.17
C GLU A 64 -22.64 -22.56 -1.64
N GLU A 65 -23.21 -21.44 -1.18
CA GLU A 65 -24.54 -20.94 -1.59
C GLU A 65 -24.53 -20.32 -3.00
N LYS A 66 -23.53 -19.51 -3.37
CA LYS A 66 -23.33 -18.98 -4.74
C LYS A 66 -22.69 -19.97 -5.70
N ALA A 67 -22.16 -21.11 -5.25
CA ALA A 67 -21.96 -22.24 -6.15
C ALA A 67 -23.30 -22.77 -6.70
N GLU A 68 -24.44 -22.41 -6.10
CA GLU A 68 -25.77 -22.60 -6.67
C GLU A 68 -26.27 -21.40 -7.53
N ASP A 69 -25.70 -20.16 -7.44
CA ASP A 69 -26.29 -18.96 -8.11
C ASP A 69 -25.34 -17.86 -8.73
N ALA A 70 -24.00 -18.04 -8.73
CA ALA A 70 -22.98 -17.30 -9.54
C ALA A 70 -22.68 -15.78 -9.22
N PRO A 71 -21.88 -15.00 -10.00
CA PRO A 71 -20.47 -14.71 -9.66
C PRO A 71 -20.06 -13.20 -9.49
N GLU A 72 -18.79 -12.98 -9.09
CA GLU A 72 -18.10 -11.70 -8.73
C GLU A 72 -17.56 -10.83 -9.89
N GLU A 73 -17.16 -9.57 -9.62
CA GLU A 73 -16.16 -8.79 -10.41
C GLU A 73 -15.22 -7.90 -9.55
N ASP A 74 -14.08 -7.52 -10.14
CA ASP A 74 -12.86 -6.87 -9.59
C ASP A 74 -12.96 -5.37 -9.22
N GLU A 75 -11.83 -4.75 -8.82
CA GLU A 75 -11.24 -3.49 -9.38
C GLU A 75 -9.83 -3.26 -8.73
N ALA A 76 -8.83 -2.53 -9.28
CA ALA A 76 -8.64 -1.76 -10.52
C ALA A 76 -7.19 -2.07 -11.08
N GLU A 77 -6.49 -1.35 -11.96
CA GLU A 77 -6.64 -0.05 -12.66
C GLU A 77 -5.86 -0.10 -14.02
N GLU A 78 -5.20 0.98 -14.49
CA GLU A 78 -4.72 1.11 -15.88
C GLU A 78 -3.20 1.23 -16.11
N GLY A 79 -2.73 0.60 -17.19
CA GLY A 79 -1.36 0.77 -17.68
C GLY A 79 -1.06 -0.07 -18.93
N SER A 80 -1.69 0.26 -20.07
CA SER A 80 -1.54 -0.38 -21.40
C SER A 80 -1.14 -1.87 -21.34
N VAL A 81 -2.02 -2.68 -20.75
CA VAL A 81 -1.84 -4.13 -20.66
C VAL A 81 -1.79 -4.69 -22.10
N PRO A 82 -0.83 -5.58 -22.46
CA PRO A 82 -0.72 -6.08 -23.82
C PRO A 82 -2.02 -6.76 -24.21
N LEU A 83 -2.56 -6.33 -25.37
CA LEU A 83 -3.87 -6.72 -25.90
C LEU A 83 -4.13 -8.22 -25.72
N ALA A 84 -3.14 -9.05 -26.04
CA ALA A 84 -3.08 -10.42 -25.54
C ALA A 84 -1.65 -10.97 -25.38
N MET A 85 -1.55 -12.04 -24.60
CA MET A 85 -0.36 -12.86 -24.36
C MET A 85 -0.66 -14.31 -24.75
N SER A 86 0.26 -15.01 -25.43
CA SER A 86 0.03 -16.39 -25.90
C SER A 86 -0.45 -17.35 -24.78
N VAL A 87 -1.45 -18.18 -25.10
CA VAL A 87 -2.12 -19.09 -24.15
C VAL A 87 -1.94 -20.54 -24.61
N ARG A 88 -1.58 -21.45 -23.71
CA ARG A 88 -1.49 -22.88 -23.99
C ARG A 88 -2.58 -23.56 -23.18
N LEU A 89 -3.49 -24.25 -23.88
CA LEU A 89 -4.40 -25.19 -23.25
C LEU A 89 -3.67 -26.53 -23.13
N VAL A 90 -3.31 -26.91 -21.91
CA VAL A 90 -2.60 -28.17 -21.61
C VAL A 90 -3.62 -29.19 -21.09
N PRO A 91 -3.64 -30.43 -21.61
CA PRO A 91 -4.27 -31.56 -20.93
C PRO A 91 -3.27 -32.16 -19.93
N GLU A 92 -3.39 -31.85 -18.64
CA GLU A 92 -2.61 -32.50 -17.57
C GLU A 92 -3.04 -33.96 -17.31
N GLY A 93 -4.13 -34.43 -17.94
CA GLY A 93 -4.70 -35.75 -17.71
C GLY A 93 -5.71 -36.21 -18.75
N GLN A 94 -6.66 -37.05 -18.34
CA GLN A 94 -7.64 -37.67 -19.22
C GLN A 94 -8.86 -36.76 -19.43
N MET A 95 -8.82 -36.01 -20.54
CA MET A 95 -10.01 -35.41 -21.15
C MET A 95 -11.20 -36.40 -21.10
N PRO A 96 -12.42 -35.96 -20.72
CA PRO A 96 -13.60 -36.83 -20.72
C PRO A 96 -13.77 -37.57 -22.05
N ASP A 97 -13.70 -38.90 -22.02
CA ASP A 97 -13.70 -39.79 -23.20
C ASP A 97 -12.65 -39.45 -24.30
N GLY A 98 -11.59 -38.70 -23.99
CA GLY A 98 -10.60 -38.21 -24.96
C GLY A 98 -11.11 -37.11 -25.90
N VAL A 99 -12.31 -36.58 -25.64
CA VAL A 99 -13.02 -35.69 -26.56
C VAL A 99 -12.29 -34.36 -26.73
N HIS A 100 -12.00 -33.99 -27.98
CA HIS A 100 -11.44 -32.68 -28.37
C HIS A 100 -10.02 -32.36 -27.86
N ALA A 101 -9.29 -33.36 -27.34
CA ALA A 101 -7.87 -33.23 -26.99
C ALA A 101 -7.00 -32.76 -28.17
N ASP A 102 -7.35 -33.14 -29.39
CA ASP A 102 -6.71 -32.72 -30.66
C ASP A 102 -6.74 -31.19 -30.89
N LYS A 103 -7.68 -30.50 -30.25
CA LYS A 103 -7.91 -29.05 -30.43
C LYS A 103 -7.12 -28.22 -29.42
N LEU A 104 -6.65 -28.83 -28.33
CA LEU A 104 -5.81 -28.18 -27.32
C LEU A 104 -4.37 -28.00 -27.84
N GLY A 105 -3.58 -27.16 -27.16
CA GLY A 105 -2.22 -26.78 -27.57
C GLY A 105 -1.94 -25.30 -27.37
N THR A 106 -0.90 -24.77 -28.02
CA THR A 106 -0.56 -23.35 -28.02
C THR A 106 -1.52 -22.54 -28.91
N PHE A 107 -1.97 -21.39 -28.41
CA PHE A 107 -2.77 -20.38 -29.08
C PHE A 107 -2.02 -19.05 -29.07
N LEU A 108 -1.86 -18.49 -30.26
CA LEU A 108 -1.13 -17.26 -30.50
C LEU A 108 -2.10 -16.10 -30.68
N PRO A 109 -1.82 -14.92 -30.12
CA PRO A 109 -2.69 -13.76 -30.26
C PRO A 109 -2.79 -13.34 -31.74
N THR A 110 -4.00 -12.94 -32.17
CA THR A 110 -4.23 -12.35 -33.49
C THR A 110 -3.84 -10.87 -33.56
N GLY A 111 -3.92 -10.17 -32.43
CA GLY A 111 -3.94 -8.70 -32.37
C GLY A 111 -5.31 -8.08 -32.60
N GLU A 112 -6.35 -8.89 -32.81
CA GLU A 112 -7.74 -8.46 -32.99
C GLU A 112 -8.54 -8.72 -31.71
N GLU A 113 -9.32 -7.72 -31.28
CA GLU A 113 -10.37 -7.91 -30.26
C GLU A 113 -11.71 -8.24 -30.92
N VAL A 114 -12.45 -9.16 -30.31
CA VAL A 114 -13.85 -9.47 -30.64
C VAL A 114 -14.62 -9.48 -29.32
N ASN A 115 -15.77 -8.80 -29.27
CA ASN A 115 -16.55 -8.60 -28.05
C ASN A 115 -15.71 -7.97 -26.90
N SER A 116 -14.88 -6.97 -27.20
CA SER A 116 -14.05 -6.23 -26.23
C SER A 116 -13.05 -7.09 -25.44
N ARG A 117 -12.60 -8.19 -26.07
CA ARG A 117 -11.67 -9.18 -25.53
C ARG A 117 -10.77 -9.70 -26.66
N PRO A 118 -9.51 -10.05 -26.38
CA PRO A 118 -8.60 -10.50 -27.42
C PRO A 118 -8.97 -11.87 -27.99
N THR A 119 -8.52 -12.12 -29.22
CA THR A 119 -8.69 -13.40 -29.89
C THR A 119 -7.35 -14.07 -30.18
N PHE A 120 -7.37 -15.39 -30.27
CA PHE A 120 -6.19 -16.22 -30.49
C PHE A 120 -6.47 -17.32 -31.52
N TYR A 121 -5.45 -17.72 -32.27
CA TYR A 121 -5.51 -18.85 -33.20
C TYR A 121 -4.57 -19.96 -32.74
N LYS A 122 -4.94 -21.23 -32.94
CA LYS A 122 -4.06 -22.35 -32.58
C LYS A 122 -2.82 -22.34 -33.48
N GLU A 123 -1.65 -22.46 -32.85
CA GLU A 123 -0.37 -22.67 -33.54
C GLU A 123 -0.47 -23.88 -34.49
N ALA A 124 0.08 -23.75 -35.70
CA ALA A 124 -0.07 -24.68 -36.83
C ALA A 124 -1.50 -24.96 -37.34
N HIS A 125 -2.58 -24.45 -36.71
CA HIS A 125 -3.97 -24.70 -37.11
C HIS A 125 -4.85 -23.44 -36.98
N ALA A 126 -4.62 -22.43 -37.82
CA ALA A 126 -5.28 -21.12 -37.75
C ALA A 126 -6.83 -21.11 -37.87
N ASN A 127 -7.45 -22.24 -38.22
CA ASN A 127 -8.91 -22.42 -38.23
C ASN A 127 -9.51 -22.74 -36.85
N LEU A 128 -8.68 -23.11 -35.86
CA LEU A 128 -9.08 -23.26 -34.47
C LEU A 128 -8.82 -21.94 -33.76
N MET A 129 -9.87 -21.37 -33.18
CA MET A 129 -9.85 -20.06 -32.53
C MET A 129 -10.20 -20.17 -31.05
N LEU A 130 -9.57 -19.31 -30.24
CA LEU A 130 -9.97 -19.03 -28.87
C LEU A 130 -10.45 -17.57 -28.78
N TRP A 131 -11.66 -17.33 -28.25
CA TRP A 131 -12.25 -15.99 -28.15
C TRP A 131 -13.22 -15.90 -26.96
N TRP A 132 -13.67 -14.70 -26.63
CA TRP A 132 -14.70 -14.47 -25.63
C TRP A 132 -16.04 -14.08 -26.27
N SER A 133 -17.14 -14.63 -25.76
CA SER A 133 -18.50 -14.25 -26.12
C SER A 133 -19.50 -14.71 -25.07
N GLY A 134 -20.39 -13.82 -24.64
CA GLY A 134 -21.51 -14.16 -23.75
C GLY A 134 -21.07 -14.73 -22.40
N ASN A 135 -20.22 -13.96 -21.69
CA ASN A 135 -19.60 -14.31 -20.41
C ASN A 135 -18.71 -15.57 -20.40
N ARG A 136 -18.23 -16.00 -21.58
CA ARG A 136 -17.50 -17.26 -21.73
C ARG A 136 -16.35 -17.14 -22.70
N TRP A 137 -15.24 -17.74 -22.35
CA TRP A 137 -14.18 -18.08 -23.30
C TRP A 137 -14.58 -19.35 -24.05
N TRP A 138 -14.35 -19.38 -25.36
CA TRP A 138 -14.74 -20.44 -26.28
C TRP A 138 -13.54 -20.88 -27.13
N LEU A 139 -13.33 -22.19 -27.23
CA LEU A 139 -12.51 -22.83 -28.25
C LEU A 139 -13.44 -23.43 -29.32
N GLY A 140 -13.36 -22.89 -30.54
CA GLY A 140 -14.23 -23.26 -31.65
C GLY A 140 -13.56 -23.04 -33.01
N LYS A 141 -14.36 -22.94 -34.08
CA LYS A 141 -13.83 -22.64 -35.42
C LYS A 141 -13.71 -21.13 -35.68
N ARG A 142 -12.89 -20.76 -36.67
CA ARG A 142 -12.79 -19.39 -37.19
C ARG A 142 -14.09 -18.85 -37.80
N ASP A 143 -14.93 -19.67 -38.45
CA ASP A 143 -16.26 -19.27 -38.95
C ASP A 143 -17.31 -19.09 -37.83
N GLU A 144 -16.95 -19.44 -36.59
CA GLU A 144 -17.79 -19.29 -35.40
C GLU A 144 -17.32 -18.14 -34.49
N LEU A 145 -16.23 -17.45 -34.86
CA LEU A 145 -15.58 -16.40 -34.07
C LEU A 145 -16.57 -15.31 -33.62
N GLY A 146 -16.52 -14.97 -32.33
CA GLY A 146 -17.38 -13.94 -31.72
C GLY A 146 -18.80 -14.39 -31.39
N LEU A 147 -19.17 -15.65 -31.68
CA LEU A 147 -20.47 -16.21 -31.36
C LEU A 147 -20.44 -17.02 -30.06
N ASN A 148 -21.60 -17.23 -29.44
CA ASN A 148 -21.79 -18.02 -28.22
C ASN A 148 -21.80 -19.55 -28.51
N ARG A 149 -20.80 -20.06 -29.23
CA ARG A 149 -20.70 -21.48 -29.59
C ARG A 149 -19.25 -21.93 -29.76
N GLY A 150 -19.01 -23.22 -29.53
CA GLY A 150 -17.70 -23.85 -29.63
C GLY A 150 -17.76 -25.25 -29.03
N TRP A 151 -16.59 -25.87 -28.83
CA TRP A 151 -16.47 -27.24 -28.33
C TRP A 151 -15.93 -27.34 -26.91
N VAL A 152 -15.08 -26.38 -26.52
CA VAL A 152 -14.60 -26.24 -25.14
C VAL A 152 -14.91 -24.81 -24.72
N LYS A 153 -15.32 -24.60 -23.48
CA LYS A 153 -15.63 -23.27 -22.95
C LYS A 153 -15.27 -23.17 -21.47
N VAL A 154 -15.19 -21.94 -20.96
CA VAL A 154 -15.17 -21.65 -19.52
C VAL A 154 -15.92 -20.35 -19.25
N GLU A 155 -16.68 -20.30 -18.15
CA GLU A 155 -17.42 -19.12 -17.69
C GLU A 155 -16.46 -18.16 -16.98
N SER A 156 -16.35 -16.93 -17.47
CA SER A 156 -15.53 -15.85 -16.89
C SER A 156 -15.72 -14.57 -17.69
N SER A 157 -15.78 -13.43 -17.00
CA SER A 157 -15.75 -12.09 -17.63
C SER A 157 -14.31 -11.59 -17.90
N ALA A 158 -13.28 -12.25 -17.34
CA ALA A 158 -11.90 -11.78 -17.33
C ALA A 158 -11.34 -11.44 -18.72
N ARG A 159 -10.43 -10.46 -18.79
CA ARG A 159 -9.76 -10.03 -20.04
C ARG A 159 -8.89 -11.10 -20.71
N ARG A 160 -8.61 -12.21 -20.02
CA ARG A 160 -7.85 -13.36 -20.52
C ARG A 160 -8.56 -14.67 -20.14
N PRO A 161 -8.30 -15.78 -20.85
CA PRO A 161 -8.84 -17.08 -20.46
C PRO A 161 -8.38 -17.46 -19.05
N PRO A 162 -9.30 -17.86 -18.14
CA PRO A 162 -8.94 -18.27 -16.78
C PRO A 162 -8.19 -19.60 -16.77
N GLN A 163 -7.34 -19.81 -15.75
CA GLN A 163 -6.48 -20.98 -15.69
C GLN A 163 -7.27 -22.29 -15.62
N HIS A 164 -8.33 -22.37 -14.80
CA HIS A 164 -9.10 -23.61 -14.59
C HIS A 164 -10.60 -23.41 -14.88
N GLY A 165 -11.41 -24.46 -14.69
CA GLY A 165 -12.88 -24.40 -14.85
C GLY A 165 -13.42 -24.76 -16.24
N TRP A 166 -12.57 -25.25 -17.13
CA TRP A 166 -12.94 -25.59 -18.51
C TRP A 166 -13.92 -26.77 -18.60
N VAL A 167 -14.84 -26.70 -19.56
CA VAL A 167 -15.82 -27.75 -19.86
C VAL A 167 -15.84 -28.05 -21.36
N VAL A 168 -16.02 -29.32 -21.73
CA VAL A 168 -16.00 -29.83 -23.11
C VAL A 168 -17.35 -30.42 -23.51
N TYR A 169 -17.80 -30.18 -24.75
CA TYR A 169 -19.03 -30.78 -25.25
C TYR A 169 -18.78 -32.19 -25.79
N SER A 170 -19.40 -33.19 -25.18
CA SER A 170 -19.32 -34.59 -25.60
C SER A 170 -20.48 -34.96 -26.52
N ASN A 171 -20.18 -35.20 -27.80
CA ASN A 171 -21.17 -35.70 -28.76
C ASN A 171 -21.80 -37.05 -28.35
N LYS A 172 -21.05 -37.88 -27.61
CA LYS A 172 -21.48 -39.20 -27.12
C LYS A 172 -22.49 -39.06 -25.98
N ALA A 173 -22.25 -38.15 -25.04
CA ALA A 173 -23.19 -37.83 -23.96
C ALA A 173 -24.30 -36.84 -24.38
N LYS A 174 -24.12 -36.13 -25.51
CA LYS A 174 -24.91 -34.96 -25.93
C LYS A 174 -25.00 -33.87 -24.85
N ALA A 175 -23.94 -33.73 -24.08
CA ALA A 175 -23.88 -32.88 -22.88
C ALA A 175 -22.49 -32.25 -22.73
N TRP A 176 -22.43 -31.16 -21.98
CA TRP A 176 -21.18 -30.58 -21.49
C TRP A 176 -20.65 -31.42 -20.32
N GLN A 177 -19.33 -31.64 -20.27
CA GLN A 177 -18.65 -32.41 -19.25
C GLN A 177 -17.47 -31.59 -18.70
N GLN A 178 -17.19 -31.69 -17.41
CA GLN A 178 -16.07 -30.99 -16.78
C GLN A 178 -14.74 -31.50 -17.35
N ALA A 179 -13.91 -30.60 -17.86
CA ALA A 179 -12.55 -30.91 -18.29
C ALA A 179 -11.58 -30.49 -17.19
N THR A 180 -11.59 -31.26 -16.09
CA THR A 180 -10.78 -31.01 -14.87
C THR A 180 -9.30 -30.79 -15.17
N ASP A 181 -8.80 -31.48 -16.19
CA ASP A 181 -7.38 -31.54 -16.50
C ASP A 181 -6.99 -30.57 -17.62
N VAL A 182 -7.88 -29.67 -18.04
CA VAL A 182 -7.56 -28.59 -18.99
C VAL A 182 -7.23 -27.33 -18.20
N GLU A 183 -5.98 -26.88 -18.32
CA GLU A 183 -5.57 -25.58 -17.83
C GLU A 183 -5.10 -24.64 -18.95
N ALA A 184 -5.41 -23.34 -18.78
CA ALA A 184 -4.91 -22.26 -19.62
C ALA A 184 -3.69 -21.59 -18.97
N VAL A 185 -2.51 -21.90 -19.49
CA VAL A 185 -1.24 -21.32 -19.03
C VAL A 185 -0.61 -20.43 -20.09
N VAL A 186 0.41 -19.66 -19.73
CA VAL A 186 1.12 -18.78 -20.67
C VAL A 186 2.09 -19.59 -21.55
N ALA A 187 2.00 -19.47 -22.88
CA ALA A 187 2.56 -20.46 -23.81
C ALA A 187 4.02 -20.21 -24.27
N GLU A 188 4.24 -19.17 -25.06
CA GLU A 188 5.55 -18.82 -25.61
C GLU A 188 6.25 -17.85 -24.67
N ARG A 189 7.20 -18.38 -23.91
CA ARG A 189 8.01 -17.62 -22.97
C ARG A 189 9.49 -17.75 -23.26
N VAL A 190 10.20 -16.64 -23.10
CA VAL A 190 11.67 -16.60 -23.08
C VAL A 190 12.13 -15.97 -21.78
N GLU A 191 13.23 -16.44 -21.22
CA GLU A 191 13.82 -15.87 -20.02
C GLU A 191 15.16 -15.23 -20.36
N LEU A 192 15.30 -13.95 -19.97
CA LEU A 192 16.58 -13.25 -19.96
C LEU A 192 17.18 -13.41 -18.57
N ALA A 193 18.30 -14.12 -18.47
CA ALA A 193 18.96 -14.44 -17.20
C ALA A 193 20.49 -14.44 -17.33
N GLY A 194 21.16 -14.15 -16.22
CA GLY A 194 22.62 -14.11 -16.11
C GLY A 194 23.13 -12.85 -15.41
N SER A 195 24.45 -12.79 -15.21
CA SER A 195 25.12 -11.63 -14.62
C SER A 195 25.20 -10.48 -15.61
N THR A 196 24.81 -9.27 -15.20
CA THR A 196 25.03 -8.05 -16.00
C THR A 196 26.30 -7.33 -15.54
N PRO A 197 27.08 -6.71 -16.46
CA PRO A 197 28.27 -5.95 -16.09
C PRO A 197 27.94 -4.87 -15.07
N SER A 198 28.64 -4.87 -13.93
CA SER A 198 28.43 -3.93 -12.82
C SER A 198 26.99 -3.86 -12.28
N GLY A 199 26.19 -4.92 -12.46
CA GLY A 199 24.77 -4.96 -12.07
C GLY A 199 23.85 -4.08 -12.93
N ALA A 200 24.34 -3.50 -14.03
CA ALA A 200 23.56 -2.61 -14.87
C ALA A 200 22.30 -3.29 -15.43
N HIS A 201 21.13 -2.70 -15.16
CA HIS A 201 19.84 -3.14 -15.69
C HIS A 201 19.40 -4.57 -15.30
N ALA A 202 19.99 -5.14 -14.24
CA ALA A 202 19.61 -6.46 -13.71
C ALA A 202 18.12 -6.52 -13.29
N GLU A 203 17.55 -5.39 -12.86
CA GLU A 203 16.14 -5.26 -12.47
C GLU A 203 15.14 -5.41 -13.63
N LYS A 204 15.63 -5.40 -14.88
CA LYS A 204 14.82 -5.55 -16.10
C LYS A 204 14.69 -7.00 -16.58
N LEU A 205 15.45 -7.92 -16.00
CA LEU A 205 15.53 -9.32 -16.39
C LEU A 205 14.33 -10.16 -15.94
N GLY A 206 14.33 -11.44 -16.30
CA GLY A 206 13.26 -12.39 -16.00
C GLY A 206 12.50 -12.86 -17.23
N VAL A 207 11.24 -13.25 -17.03
CA VAL A 207 10.44 -13.97 -18.03
C VAL A 207 9.60 -13.02 -18.88
N PHE A 208 9.76 -13.13 -20.20
CA PHE A 208 9.01 -12.43 -21.23
C PHE A 208 8.11 -13.41 -21.98
N THR A 209 6.97 -12.92 -22.46
CA THR A 209 5.94 -13.72 -23.13
C THR A 209 5.55 -13.09 -24.46
N ARG A 210 5.37 -13.91 -25.50
CA ARG A 210 4.90 -13.42 -26.81
C ARG A 210 3.55 -12.73 -26.70
N CYS A 211 3.50 -11.50 -27.19
CA CYS A 211 2.29 -10.69 -27.29
C CYS A 211 1.76 -10.62 -28.73
N SER A 212 0.67 -9.88 -28.94
CA SER A 212 0.09 -9.58 -30.25
C SER A 212 0.99 -8.77 -31.18
N ASP A 213 1.91 -7.97 -30.63
CA ASP A 213 2.67 -7.01 -31.41
C ASP A 213 3.68 -7.72 -32.35
N MET A 214 3.52 -7.50 -33.65
CA MET A 214 4.46 -7.94 -34.68
C MET A 214 5.33 -6.76 -35.10
N VAL A 215 6.65 -6.93 -35.04
CA VAL A 215 7.64 -5.87 -35.18
C VAL A 215 8.67 -6.32 -36.20
N ASN A 216 8.72 -5.65 -37.36
CA ASN A 216 9.63 -5.99 -38.45
C ASN A 216 9.58 -7.50 -38.81
N ASP A 217 8.36 -7.99 -39.07
CA ASP A 217 8.01 -9.38 -39.40
C ASP A 217 8.37 -10.45 -38.34
N ARG A 218 8.61 -10.03 -37.09
CA ARG A 218 8.94 -10.93 -35.96
C ARG A 218 8.07 -10.64 -34.73
N PRO A 219 7.84 -11.65 -33.86
CA PRO A 219 7.05 -11.46 -32.64
C PRO A 219 7.79 -10.58 -31.63
N ALA A 220 7.06 -9.71 -30.94
CA ALA A 220 7.54 -9.08 -29.72
C ALA A 220 7.11 -9.87 -28.47
N PHE A 221 7.83 -9.68 -27.38
CA PHE A 221 7.57 -10.31 -26.09
C PHE A 221 7.49 -9.23 -25.00
N ALA A 222 6.46 -9.28 -24.17
CA ALA A 222 6.27 -8.39 -23.01
C ALA A 222 6.70 -9.10 -21.72
N ARG A 223 7.31 -8.39 -20.76
CA ARG A 223 7.67 -8.99 -19.47
C ARG A 223 6.42 -9.36 -18.68
N LEU A 224 6.41 -10.56 -18.07
CA LEU A 224 5.22 -11.17 -17.48
C LEU A 224 4.59 -10.34 -16.35
N ASP A 225 5.43 -9.68 -15.53
CA ASP A 225 5.06 -8.84 -14.39
C ASP A 225 5.15 -7.32 -14.67
N ARG A 226 5.87 -6.92 -15.73
CA ARG A 226 6.05 -5.50 -16.12
C ARG A 226 5.88 -5.33 -17.64
N PRO A 227 4.64 -5.33 -18.15
CA PRO A 227 4.36 -5.34 -19.60
C PRO A 227 4.89 -4.16 -20.41
N HIS A 228 5.27 -3.05 -19.75
CA HIS A 228 5.93 -1.91 -20.40
C HIS A 228 7.39 -2.19 -20.81
N LEU A 229 7.99 -3.27 -20.30
CA LEU A 229 9.29 -3.77 -20.73
C LEU A 229 9.09 -4.76 -21.87
N MET A 230 9.60 -4.41 -23.05
CA MET A 230 9.38 -5.13 -24.29
C MET A 230 10.69 -5.65 -24.87
N LEU A 231 10.62 -6.82 -25.48
CA LEU A 231 11.67 -7.46 -26.25
C LEU A 231 11.22 -7.59 -27.72
N TRP A 232 11.96 -7.01 -28.65
CA TRP A 232 11.60 -6.97 -30.08
C TRP A 232 12.82 -7.03 -30.99
N TRP A 233 12.60 -7.23 -32.29
CA TRP A 233 13.67 -7.21 -33.29
C TRP A 233 13.64 -5.95 -34.14
N GLY A 234 14.83 -5.37 -34.39
CA GLY A 234 15.01 -4.17 -35.20
C GLY A 234 16.46 -4.02 -35.67
N GLY A 235 16.65 -3.80 -36.97
CA GLY A 235 17.97 -3.49 -37.54
C GLY A 235 19.02 -4.59 -37.36
N GLY A 236 18.63 -5.87 -37.54
CA GLY A 236 19.54 -7.02 -37.39
C GLY A 236 19.84 -7.42 -35.94
N ARG A 237 19.03 -6.94 -34.98
CA ARG A 237 19.25 -7.14 -33.55
C ARG A 237 17.95 -7.37 -32.80
N TRP A 238 18.00 -8.20 -31.78
CA TRP A 238 17.00 -8.21 -30.71
C TRP A 238 17.34 -7.13 -29.69
N TRP A 239 16.34 -6.41 -29.18
CA TRP A 239 16.43 -5.28 -28.27
C TRP A 239 15.53 -5.49 -27.06
N LEU A 240 16.01 -5.12 -25.87
CA LEU A 240 15.21 -4.95 -24.66
C LEU A 240 15.07 -3.45 -24.35
N GLY A 241 13.84 -2.95 -24.29
CA GLY A 241 13.56 -1.51 -24.13
C GLY A 241 12.13 -1.22 -23.65
N LYS A 242 11.68 0.03 -23.83
CA LYS A 242 10.31 0.45 -23.50
C LYS A 242 9.31 0.05 -24.58
N ARG A 243 8.04 -0.14 -24.21
CA ARG A 243 6.93 -0.30 -25.14
C ARG A 243 6.76 0.88 -26.11
N ASP A 244 7.05 2.11 -25.67
CA ASP A 244 7.00 3.30 -26.52
C ASP A 244 8.13 3.37 -27.57
N GLU A 245 9.18 2.54 -27.41
CA GLU A 245 10.33 2.45 -28.31
C GLU A 245 10.22 1.23 -29.27
N LEU A 246 9.11 0.49 -29.22
CA LEU A 246 8.91 -0.76 -29.95
C LEU A 246 9.14 -0.60 -31.46
N GLY A 247 9.99 -1.45 -32.03
CA GLY A 247 10.38 -1.39 -33.45
C GLY A 247 11.46 -0.37 -33.79
N SER A 248 11.84 0.50 -32.86
CA SER A 248 13.02 1.36 -33.02
C SER A 248 14.33 0.59 -32.78
N ASN A 249 15.45 1.18 -33.21
CA ASN A 249 16.80 0.70 -32.92
C ASN A 249 17.35 1.30 -31.62
N ARG A 250 16.53 1.30 -30.55
CA ARG A 250 16.86 1.82 -29.21
C ARG A 250 16.49 0.78 -28.14
N GLY A 251 17.05 0.96 -26.95
CA GLY A 251 16.87 0.05 -25.82
C GLY A 251 18.12 0.00 -24.94
N TRP A 252 18.03 -0.73 -23.83
CA TRP A 252 19.10 -0.87 -22.84
C TRP A 252 20.02 -2.07 -23.09
N MET A 253 19.48 -3.12 -23.69
CA MET A 253 20.21 -4.34 -24.04
C MET A 253 19.92 -4.72 -25.47
N LYS A 254 20.89 -5.36 -26.13
CA LYS A 254 20.68 -5.95 -27.45
C LYS A 254 21.60 -7.11 -27.72
N VAL A 255 21.22 -7.98 -28.65
CA VAL A 255 22.07 -9.02 -29.23
C VAL A 255 21.91 -8.98 -30.75
N THR A 256 22.99 -9.25 -31.48
CA THR A 256 22.96 -9.23 -32.95
C THR A 256 22.60 -10.61 -33.47
N GLY A 257 21.61 -10.68 -34.38
CA GLY A 257 21.22 -11.91 -35.03
C GLY A 257 19.80 -11.90 -35.58
N ASP A 258 19.54 -12.84 -36.48
CA ASP A 258 18.35 -12.88 -37.34
C ASP A 258 17.43 -14.08 -37.05
N ALA A 259 17.55 -14.71 -35.88
CA ALA A 259 16.65 -15.78 -35.45
C ALA A 259 15.24 -15.23 -35.14
N HIS A 260 14.19 -15.99 -35.51
CA HIS A 260 12.78 -15.56 -35.39
C HIS A 260 12.30 -15.43 -33.93
N ASN A 261 13.01 -16.08 -33.00
CA ASN A 261 12.89 -15.90 -31.56
C ASN A 261 14.30 -15.59 -30.99
N PRO A 262 14.45 -14.69 -30.00
CA PRO A 262 15.74 -14.35 -29.41
C PRO A 262 16.44 -15.53 -28.70
N ALA A 263 15.70 -16.56 -28.28
CA ALA A 263 16.26 -17.78 -27.70
C ALA A 263 16.77 -18.80 -28.74
N ASP A 264 16.47 -18.61 -30.02
CA ASP A 264 16.98 -19.45 -31.13
C ASP A 264 18.31 -18.94 -31.73
N LEU A 265 18.96 -17.97 -31.07
CA LEU A 265 20.24 -17.40 -31.51
C LEU A 265 21.40 -18.38 -31.27
N THR A 266 21.69 -19.19 -32.28
CA THR A 266 22.80 -20.16 -32.25
C THR A 266 24.11 -19.53 -32.74
N GLY A 267 25.00 -19.18 -31.81
CA GLY A 267 26.37 -18.71 -32.12
C GLY A 267 27.01 -18.01 -30.93
N GLY A 268 28.28 -17.62 -31.04
CA GLY A 268 28.99 -16.79 -30.05
C GLY A 268 28.53 -15.32 -30.04
N GLN A 269 27.21 -15.11 -30.09
CA GLN A 269 26.54 -13.82 -30.12
C GLN A 269 26.22 -13.42 -28.67
N HIS A 270 27.10 -12.61 -28.08
CA HIS A 270 26.87 -12.12 -26.73
C HIS A 270 25.87 -10.96 -26.71
N TRP A 271 25.05 -10.92 -25.66
CA TRP A 271 24.25 -9.74 -25.37
C TRP A 271 25.17 -8.61 -24.92
N ILE A 272 24.88 -7.40 -25.40
CA ILE A 272 25.59 -6.19 -25.01
C ILE A 272 24.61 -5.23 -24.33
N ILE A 273 25.04 -4.68 -23.19
CA ILE A 273 24.24 -3.89 -22.27
C ILE A 273 24.82 -2.47 -22.26
N PHE A 274 23.95 -1.46 -22.29
CA PHE A 274 24.37 -0.08 -22.15
C PHE A 274 24.69 0.24 -20.68
N SER A 275 25.95 0.56 -20.39
CA SER A 275 26.38 1.06 -19.08
C SER A 275 26.21 2.58 -19.04
N SER A 276 25.28 3.07 -18.22
CA SER A 276 25.13 4.52 -17.97
C SER A 276 26.35 5.15 -17.29
N ALA A 277 27.09 4.37 -16.49
CA ALA A 277 28.30 4.80 -15.80
C ALA A 277 29.46 5.04 -16.80
N GLU A 278 29.63 4.14 -17.76
CA GLU A 278 30.69 4.23 -18.78
C GLU A 278 30.24 4.94 -20.07
N LYS A 279 28.94 5.25 -20.19
CA LYS A 279 28.26 5.75 -21.41
C LYS A 279 28.56 4.89 -22.66
N LYS A 280 28.75 3.58 -22.46
CA LYS A 280 29.24 2.65 -23.48
C LYS A 280 28.46 1.33 -23.45
N TRP A 281 28.41 0.65 -24.58
CA TRP A 281 27.94 -0.73 -24.66
C TRP A 281 29.04 -1.68 -24.19
N VAL A 282 28.72 -2.50 -23.19
CA VAL A 282 29.60 -3.48 -22.55
C VAL A 282 29.06 -4.88 -22.84
N GLU A 283 29.95 -5.84 -23.08
CA GLU A 283 29.60 -7.23 -23.35
C GLU A 283 29.23 -7.98 -22.06
N ALA A 284 28.12 -8.71 -22.08
CA ALA A 284 27.62 -9.49 -20.96
C ALA A 284 27.81 -10.98 -21.26
N GLN A 285 28.97 -11.52 -20.89
CA GLN A 285 29.40 -12.87 -21.28
C GLN A 285 28.60 -13.99 -20.61
N GLU A 286 28.06 -13.74 -19.40
CA GLU A 286 27.21 -14.69 -18.66
C GLU A 286 25.70 -14.49 -18.93
N PHE A 287 25.34 -13.59 -19.84
CA PHE A 287 23.95 -13.23 -20.12
C PHE A 287 23.37 -14.05 -21.27
N THR A 288 22.22 -14.67 -21.05
CA THR A 288 21.58 -15.57 -22.02
C THR A 288 20.08 -15.30 -22.17
N CYS A 289 19.53 -15.69 -23.32
CA CYS A 289 18.11 -15.76 -23.59
C CYS A 289 17.76 -17.21 -23.89
N VAL A 290 16.84 -17.82 -23.13
CA VAL A 290 16.46 -19.24 -23.28
C VAL A 290 14.95 -19.42 -23.42
N HIS A 291 14.51 -20.45 -24.13
CA HIS A 291 13.10 -20.83 -24.20
C HIS A 291 12.63 -21.41 -22.87
N VAL A 292 11.47 -20.97 -22.38
CA VAL A 292 10.85 -21.47 -21.15
C VAL A 292 9.46 -22.06 -21.46
N SER A 293 9.48 -23.20 -22.15
CA SER A 293 8.36 -24.16 -22.05
C SER A 293 8.33 -24.76 -20.64
N PRO A 294 7.14 -25.01 -20.05
CA PRO A 294 7.02 -25.28 -18.64
C PRO A 294 7.73 -26.59 -18.21
N PRO A 295 8.57 -26.55 -17.17
CA PRO A 295 8.58 -27.65 -16.21
C PRO A 295 7.29 -27.57 -15.39
N LEU A 296 6.47 -28.62 -15.44
CA LEU A 296 5.46 -28.83 -14.41
C LEU A 296 6.17 -29.16 -13.09
N GLY A 297 5.93 -28.33 -12.07
CA GLY A 297 6.17 -28.70 -10.67
C GLY A 297 7.39 -28.08 -9.96
N ARG A 298 7.05 -27.35 -8.89
CA ARG A 298 7.85 -27.03 -7.68
C ARG A 298 8.88 -25.88 -7.77
N PRO A 299 8.56 -24.74 -7.15
CA PRO A 299 9.35 -24.32 -5.99
C PRO A 299 9.23 -25.40 -4.90
N ASN A 300 10.38 -25.88 -4.44
CA ASN A 300 10.62 -27.05 -3.58
C ASN A 300 9.57 -27.39 -2.49
N LEU A 301 8.49 -28.11 -2.86
CA LEU A 301 7.49 -28.64 -1.91
C LEU A 301 7.87 -30.01 -1.29
N ALA A 302 9.11 -30.49 -1.48
CA ALA A 302 9.58 -31.76 -0.90
C ALA A 302 10.05 -31.65 0.56
N LYS A 303 10.15 -30.43 1.11
CA LYS A 303 10.30 -30.18 2.56
C LYS A 303 9.01 -29.75 3.28
N ARG A 304 7.87 -29.61 2.56
CA ARG A 304 6.55 -29.32 3.18
C ARG A 304 5.65 -30.55 3.31
N ALA A 305 5.84 -31.60 2.49
CA ALA A 305 5.05 -32.84 2.51
C ALA A 305 5.31 -33.80 3.71
N SER A 306 5.91 -33.32 4.80
CA SER A 306 5.96 -34.00 6.10
C SER A 306 5.47 -33.14 7.27
N ARG A 307 4.93 -31.94 7.01
CA ARG A 307 4.00 -31.31 7.96
C ARG A 307 2.67 -32.07 7.90
N LYS A 308 2.49 -32.93 8.91
CA LYS A 308 1.22 -33.25 9.60
C LYS A 308 0.22 -32.08 9.45
N PRO A 309 -1.09 -32.34 9.22
CA PRO A 309 -2.08 -31.31 8.88
C PRO A 309 -1.83 -30.03 9.67
N GLU A 310 -1.50 -28.97 8.94
CA GLU A 310 -1.21 -27.67 9.52
C GLU A 310 -2.49 -27.25 10.26
N ALA A 311 -2.34 -26.95 11.55
CA ALA A 311 -3.46 -26.54 12.40
C ALA A 311 -4.22 -25.39 11.73
N PRO A 312 -5.53 -25.21 12.00
CA PRO A 312 -6.32 -24.11 11.44
C PRO A 312 -5.51 -22.82 11.53
N VAL A 313 -5.46 -22.08 10.41
CA VAL A 313 -4.61 -20.90 10.23
C VAL A 313 -4.71 -20.06 11.50
N ALA A 314 -3.63 -20.05 12.28
CA ALA A 314 -3.62 -19.35 13.53
C ALA A 314 -3.84 -17.88 13.19
N VAL A 315 -5.01 -17.34 13.57
CA VAL A 315 -5.26 -15.90 13.57
C VAL A 315 -4.03 -15.27 14.20
N PRO A 316 -3.29 -14.40 13.47
CA PRO A 316 -2.08 -13.82 14.01
C PRO A 316 -2.46 -13.15 15.32
N ASP A 317 -1.82 -13.57 16.41
CA ASP A 317 -2.21 -13.13 17.74
C ASP A 317 -1.91 -11.64 17.96
N TRP A 318 -1.25 -10.97 16.99
CA TRP A 318 -0.82 -9.57 17.05
C TRP A 318 -0.19 -9.26 18.40
N SER A 319 0.67 -10.16 18.87
CA SER A 319 1.35 -10.03 20.15
C SER A 319 2.07 -8.69 20.25
N VAL A 320 1.86 -8.02 21.39
CA VAL A 320 2.49 -6.74 21.72
C VAL A 320 3.78 -7.01 22.48
N PHE A 321 4.91 -6.73 21.84
CA PHE A 321 6.24 -6.86 22.42
C PHE A 321 6.72 -5.50 22.90
N GLN A 322 7.03 -5.37 24.18
CA GLN A 322 7.65 -4.17 24.73
C GLN A 322 9.16 -4.34 24.74
N CYS A 323 9.90 -3.33 24.30
CA CYS A 323 11.36 -3.27 24.41
C CYS A 323 11.81 -1.87 24.81
N ASP A 324 12.76 -1.80 25.73
CA ASP A 324 13.45 -0.54 26.05
C ASP A 324 14.59 -0.32 25.05
N GLU A 325 14.94 0.95 24.84
CA GLU A 325 16.08 1.34 24.03
C GLU A 325 17.36 0.58 24.42
N GLY A 326 18.06 0.05 23.42
CA GLY A 326 19.25 -0.80 23.58
C GLY A 326 18.94 -2.28 23.88
N CYS A 327 17.69 -2.62 24.20
CA CYS A 327 17.22 -3.99 24.44
C CYS A 327 16.33 -4.52 23.31
N GLU A 328 16.43 -3.96 22.10
CA GLU A 328 15.52 -4.32 21.00
C GLU A 328 15.85 -5.68 20.37
N PRO A 329 14.84 -6.51 20.07
CA PRO A 329 15.07 -7.79 19.41
C PRO A 329 15.54 -7.62 17.96
N PRO A 330 16.27 -8.58 17.37
CA PRO A 330 16.72 -8.51 15.97
C PRO A 330 15.57 -8.27 14.97
N GLU A 331 14.39 -8.81 15.26
CA GLU A 331 13.17 -8.71 14.46
C GLU A 331 12.66 -7.25 14.35
N PHE A 332 12.80 -6.46 15.41
CA PHE A 332 12.45 -5.03 15.41
C PHE A 332 13.31 -4.26 14.41
N TRP A 333 14.63 -4.50 14.43
CA TRP A 333 15.55 -3.86 13.49
C TRP A 333 15.33 -4.34 12.05
N GLN A 334 15.02 -5.61 11.83
CA GLN A 334 14.67 -6.13 10.50
C GLN A 334 13.42 -5.44 9.94
N ALA A 335 12.37 -5.26 10.74
CA ALA A 335 11.15 -4.56 10.35
C ALA A 335 11.39 -3.08 10.01
N LEU A 336 12.41 -2.43 10.59
CA LEU A 336 12.82 -1.06 10.29
C LEU A 336 13.81 -0.92 9.11
N GLY A 337 14.11 -2.00 8.39
CA GLY A 337 15.09 -2.01 7.30
C GLY A 337 16.56 -2.07 7.74
N GLY A 338 16.82 -2.37 9.02
CA GLY A 338 18.14 -2.43 9.65
C GLY A 338 18.33 -1.39 10.76
N LYS A 339 19.33 -1.61 11.62
CA LYS A 339 19.75 -0.62 12.63
C LYS A 339 20.60 0.46 11.97
N GLY A 340 20.17 1.72 12.06
CA GLY A 340 20.89 2.90 11.60
C GLY A 340 21.13 3.88 12.76
N PRO A 341 21.85 4.99 12.54
CA PRO A 341 21.92 6.07 13.50
C PRO A 341 20.54 6.70 13.70
N TYR A 342 20.25 7.11 14.93
CA TYR A 342 19.01 7.76 15.33
C TYR A 342 19.30 8.68 16.53
N ALA A 343 18.40 9.63 16.82
CA ALA A 343 18.71 10.74 17.72
C ALA A 343 18.65 10.32 19.20
N SER A 344 19.82 9.99 19.76
CA SER A 344 19.97 9.37 21.09
C SER A 344 20.37 10.33 22.22
N THR A 345 20.09 11.63 22.04
CA THR A 345 20.65 12.70 22.90
C THR A 345 19.57 13.56 23.55
N ARG A 346 19.00 13.09 24.67
CA ARG A 346 18.61 14.00 25.76
C ARG A 346 19.86 14.24 26.62
N PRO A 347 20.38 15.47 26.75
CA PRO A 347 21.50 15.71 27.66
C PRO A 347 21.04 15.43 29.10
N HIS A 348 21.82 14.62 29.82
CA HIS A 348 21.50 14.07 31.15
C HIS A 348 21.23 15.10 32.26
N THR A 349 21.34 16.40 31.96
CA THR A 349 21.15 17.53 32.87
C THR A 349 19.80 18.25 32.71
N ALA A 350 18.98 17.89 31.72
CA ALA A 350 17.61 18.42 31.60
C ALA A 350 16.66 17.69 32.58
N PRO A 351 15.77 18.40 33.31
CA PRO A 351 14.75 17.77 34.14
C PRO A 351 13.84 16.85 33.32
N PRO A 352 13.39 15.70 33.86
CA PRO A 352 12.49 14.79 33.14
C PRO A 352 11.19 15.45 32.66
N ALA A 353 10.70 16.43 33.41
CA ALA A 353 9.45 17.16 33.14
C ALA A 353 9.59 18.36 32.19
N PHE A 354 10.79 18.66 31.66
CA PHE A 354 10.92 19.72 30.65
C PHE A 354 10.62 19.18 29.24
N ALA A 355 9.59 19.75 28.62
CA ALA A 355 9.28 19.57 27.20
C ALA A 355 9.90 20.72 26.38
N PRO A 356 10.46 20.46 25.18
CA PRO A 356 10.95 21.52 24.31
C PRO A 356 9.84 22.50 23.90
N ARG A 357 10.21 23.77 23.65
CA ARG A 357 9.26 24.85 23.34
C ARG A 357 9.64 25.52 22.02
N LEU A 358 8.70 25.60 21.08
CA LEU A 358 8.91 26.29 19.80
C LEU A 358 8.26 27.67 19.84
N PHE A 359 8.97 28.68 19.32
CA PHE A 359 8.46 30.03 19.15
C PHE A 359 8.62 30.47 17.71
N ARG A 360 7.59 31.06 17.11
CA ARG A 360 7.66 31.73 15.81
C ARG A 360 8.01 33.20 16.01
N CYS A 361 9.00 33.69 15.26
CA CYS A 361 9.41 35.08 15.23
C CYS A 361 8.89 35.72 13.94
N SER A 362 7.85 36.54 14.05
CA SER A 362 7.20 37.23 12.93
C SER A 362 7.41 38.75 13.01
N GLU A 363 7.02 39.47 11.95
CA GLU A 363 7.18 40.92 11.85
C GLU A 363 5.82 41.63 11.88
N THR A 364 5.49 42.24 13.03
CA THR A 364 4.23 42.97 13.23
C THR A 364 4.53 44.46 13.36
N TYR A 365 4.15 45.25 12.35
CA TYR A 365 4.41 46.70 12.25
C TYR A 365 5.89 47.13 12.34
N GLY A 366 6.83 46.24 12.00
CA GLY A 366 8.27 46.50 12.05
C GLY A 366 8.91 46.30 13.44
N GLU A 367 8.19 45.66 14.36
CA GLU A 367 8.73 45.13 15.61
C GLU A 367 8.71 43.58 15.56
N LEU A 368 9.70 42.95 16.22
CA LEU A 368 9.81 41.49 16.30
C LEU A 368 8.75 40.96 17.26
N ASP A 369 7.76 40.25 16.74
CA ASP A 369 6.71 39.60 17.52
C ASP A 369 7.04 38.11 17.70
N VAL A 370 6.84 37.58 18.91
CA VAL A 370 7.29 36.22 19.29
C VAL A 370 6.14 35.45 19.91
N GLU A 371 5.63 34.46 19.16
CA GLU A 371 4.49 33.64 19.51
C GLU A 371 4.94 32.21 19.86
N GLU A 372 4.45 31.64 20.97
CA GLU A 372 4.72 30.25 21.34
C GLU A 372 3.77 29.30 20.60
N LEU A 373 4.35 28.27 19.97
CA LEU A 373 3.62 27.22 19.27
C LEU A 373 3.59 25.94 20.11
N PHE A 374 2.37 25.45 20.35
CA PHE A 374 2.10 24.21 21.09
C PHE A 374 1.79 23.07 20.11
N ASP A 375 2.06 21.83 20.51
CA ASP A 375 1.82 20.60 19.72
C ASP A 375 2.39 20.68 18.29
N TYR A 376 3.55 21.34 18.16
CA TYR A 376 4.15 21.70 16.88
C TYR A 376 4.71 20.49 16.12
N SER A 377 4.75 20.63 14.79
CA SER A 377 5.24 19.63 13.85
C SER A 377 6.26 20.22 12.89
N GLN A 378 6.86 19.39 12.02
CA GLN A 378 7.69 19.91 10.93
C GLN A 378 6.90 20.83 10.00
N ASP A 379 5.59 20.64 9.86
CA ASP A 379 4.76 21.41 8.96
C ASP A 379 4.54 22.86 9.40
N ASP A 380 4.76 23.17 10.68
CA ASP A 380 4.62 24.51 11.25
C ASP A 380 5.88 25.39 11.07
N LEU A 381 6.96 24.84 10.47
CA LEU A 381 8.17 25.59 10.10
C LEU A 381 8.00 26.21 8.69
N GLU A 382 7.52 27.45 8.63
CA GLU A 382 7.29 28.18 7.38
C GLU A 382 8.61 28.78 6.86
N HIS A 383 8.93 28.58 5.57
CA HIS A 383 10.25 28.92 5.00
C HIS A 383 10.53 30.43 4.87
N ASP A 384 9.53 31.29 5.05
CA ASP A 384 9.63 32.76 5.08
C ASP A 384 9.83 33.35 6.49
N ASP A 385 9.73 32.51 7.53
CA ASP A 385 9.83 32.90 8.93
C ASP A 385 11.07 32.32 9.65
N VAL A 386 11.27 32.79 10.88
CA VAL A 386 12.36 32.39 11.79
C VAL A 386 11.76 31.80 13.06
N TYR A 387 12.35 30.71 13.55
CA TYR A 387 11.81 29.98 14.71
C TYR A 387 12.89 29.78 15.77
N ILE A 388 12.52 29.91 17.04
CA ILE A 388 13.37 29.62 18.20
C ILE A 388 12.86 28.33 18.85
N LEU A 389 13.73 27.33 18.99
CA LEU A 389 13.41 26.06 19.67
C LEU A 389 14.25 25.94 20.94
N ASP A 390 13.59 25.98 22.10
CA ASP A 390 14.21 25.81 23.42
C ASP A 390 14.25 24.33 23.82
N CYS A 391 15.43 23.71 23.76
CA CYS A 391 15.70 22.34 24.22
C CYS A 391 16.39 22.31 25.60
N TRP A 392 16.14 23.32 26.47
CA TRP A 392 16.74 23.53 27.81
C TRP A 392 18.25 23.78 27.82
N SER A 393 18.98 22.75 27.44
CA SER A 393 20.43 22.65 27.35
C SER A 393 21.05 23.41 26.18
N CYS A 394 20.24 23.68 25.16
CA CYS A 394 20.61 24.32 23.90
C CYS A 394 19.35 25.01 23.37
N THR A 395 19.51 26.16 22.73
CA THR A 395 18.42 26.87 22.06
C THR A 395 18.77 26.99 20.58
N TYR A 396 17.93 26.46 19.70
CA TYR A 396 18.15 26.56 18.26
C TYR A 396 17.42 27.78 17.69
N VAL A 397 18.01 28.41 16.68
CA VAL A 397 17.34 29.43 15.86
C VAL A 397 17.32 28.90 14.43
N TRP A 398 16.18 28.38 14.01
CA TRP A 398 15.95 27.88 12.66
C TRP A 398 15.56 29.04 11.74
N VAL A 399 16.21 29.14 10.59
CA VAL A 399 16.03 30.21 9.61
C VAL A 399 15.56 29.61 8.29
N GLY A 400 14.34 29.97 7.88
CA GLY A 400 13.77 29.57 6.60
C GLY A 400 14.54 30.11 5.38
N TRP A 401 14.37 29.49 4.21
CA TRP A 401 15.09 29.86 2.98
C TRP A 401 14.76 31.26 2.45
N GLN A 402 13.56 31.76 2.75
CA GLN A 402 13.03 33.05 2.30
C GLN A 402 13.01 34.08 3.45
N ALA A 403 13.37 33.66 4.67
CA ALA A 403 13.43 34.52 5.83
C ALA A 403 14.55 35.57 5.73
N SER A 404 14.28 36.78 6.21
CA SER A 404 15.25 37.87 6.21
C SER A 404 16.44 37.61 7.15
N GLU A 405 17.67 37.79 6.66
CA GLU A 405 18.89 37.66 7.49
C GLU A 405 18.90 38.61 8.70
N LEU A 406 18.23 39.77 8.59
CA LEU A 406 18.06 40.71 9.69
C LEU A 406 17.22 40.08 10.82
N ARG A 407 16.04 39.52 10.49
CA ARG A 407 15.19 38.78 11.43
C ARG A 407 15.95 37.61 12.06
N GLY A 408 16.73 36.88 11.26
CA GLY A 408 17.58 35.79 11.76
C GLY A 408 18.61 36.25 12.80
N THR A 409 19.08 37.49 12.71
CA THR A 409 20.02 38.08 13.68
C THR A 409 19.28 38.54 14.95
N GLU A 410 18.15 39.22 14.80
CA GLU A 410 17.29 39.68 15.92
C GLU A 410 16.72 38.50 16.74
N ALA A 411 16.36 37.40 16.07
CA ALA A 411 15.95 36.16 16.71
C ALA A 411 17.09 35.48 17.50
N ILE A 412 18.35 35.57 17.03
CA ILE A 412 19.51 35.09 17.79
C ILE A 412 19.72 35.94 19.05
N GLU A 413 19.65 37.26 18.97
CA GLU A 413 19.75 38.14 20.14
C GLU A 413 18.62 37.87 21.15
N THR A 414 17.41 37.61 20.64
CA THR A 414 16.22 37.27 21.43
C THR A 414 16.38 35.91 22.10
N ALA A 415 16.85 34.88 21.39
CA ALA A 415 17.13 33.55 21.93
C ALA A 415 18.22 33.59 23.03
N VAL A 416 19.31 34.34 22.82
CA VAL A 416 20.37 34.54 23.83
C VAL A 416 19.81 35.23 25.08
N ARG A 417 18.97 36.26 24.92
CA ARG A 417 18.33 36.97 26.05
C ARG A 417 17.36 36.05 26.81
N TYR A 418 16.47 35.37 26.09
CA TYR A 418 15.52 34.41 26.64
C TYR A 418 16.23 33.32 27.45
N ALA A 419 17.23 32.66 26.87
CA ALA A 419 17.90 31.53 27.52
C ALA A 419 18.74 31.97 28.74
N SER A 420 19.29 33.19 28.71
CA SER A 420 19.93 33.84 29.86
C SER A 420 18.94 34.12 31.00
N GLU A 421 17.74 34.63 30.71
CA GLU A 421 16.70 34.83 31.73
C GLU A 421 16.22 33.49 32.32
N GLN A 422 15.96 32.47 31.50
CA GLN A 422 15.51 31.16 31.99
C GLN A 422 16.54 30.49 32.92
N SER A 423 17.85 30.67 32.66
CA SER A 423 18.92 30.16 33.53
C SER A 423 18.87 30.64 34.99
N LYS A 424 18.15 31.74 35.27
CA LYS A 424 17.93 32.28 36.62
C LYS A 424 16.73 31.63 37.33
N VAL A 425 15.85 30.97 36.59
CA VAL A 425 14.54 30.50 37.05
C VAL A 425 14.52 28.98 37.21
N ASP A 426 15.02 28.25 36.22
CA ASP A 426 14.75 26.83 36.06
C ASP A 426 15.95 25.90 36.35
N GLY A 427 17.15 26.47 36.47
CA GLY A 427 18.37 25.74 36.82
C GLY A 427 19.12 25.13 35.64
N ARG A 428 18.77 25.47 34.39
CA ARG A 428 19.62 25.22 33.22
C ARG A 428 21.00 25.92 33.34
N PRO A 429 22.00 25.56 32.52
CA PRO A 429 23.31 26.22 32.55
C PRO A 429 23.21 27.74 32.39
N ALA A 430 24.08 28.50 33.06
CA ALA A 430 24.05 29.98 33.07
C ALA A 430 24.30 30.66 31.70
N ALA A 431 24.74 29.90 30.71
CA ALA A 431 24.88 30.31 29.32
C ALA A 431 24.69 29.07 28.43
N PRO A 432 23.44 28.65 28.15
CA PRO A 432 23.20 27.52 27.25
C PRO A 432 23.58 27.96 25.82
N PRO A 433 24.20 27.08 25.02
CA PRO A 433 24.53 27.39 23.62
C PRO A 433 23.28 27.79 22.83
N VAL A 434 23.42 28.86 22.03
CA VAL A 434 22.46 29.23 21.00
C VAL A 434 23.03 28.85 19.64
N CYS A 435 22.31 28.01 18.89
CA CYS A 435 22.77 27.43 17.63
C CYS A 435 21.88 27.85 16.47
N LYS A 436 22.45 28.57 15.48
CA LYS A 436 21.75 28.85 14.22
C LYS A 436 21.64 27.57 13.39
N VAL A 437 20.46 27.30 12.87
CA VAL A 437 20.13 26.19 11.95
C VAL A 437 19.52 26.80 10.70
N HIS A 438 19.88 26.30 9.52
CA HIS A 438 19.27 26.69 8.25
C HIS A 438 18.30 25.59 7.79
N ALA A 439 17.20 26.00 7.17
CA ALA A 439 16.24 25.07 6.57
C ALA A 439 16.92 24.11 5.59
N GLY A 440 16.62 22.81 5.67
CA GLY A 440 17.23 21.75 4.89
C GLY A 440 18.63 21.30 5.36
N GLU A 441 19.22 21.96 6.35
CA GLU A 441 20.50 21.60 6.99
C GLU A 441 20.30 21.22 8.48
N GLU A 442 19.12 20.73 8.86
CA GLU A 442 18.78 20.47 10.26
C GLU A 442 19.60 19.31 10.86
N PRO A 443 20.35 19.54 11.96
CA PRO A 443 21.12 18.48 12.60
C PRO A 443 20.21 17.54 13.40
N PRO A 444 20.58 16.26 13.61
CA PRO A 444 19.74 15.30 14.34
C PRO A 444 19.26 15.73 15.75
N PRO A 445 20.05 16.48 16.55
CA PRO A 445 19.57 17.03 17.84
C PRO A 445 18.52 18.15 17.73
N PHE A 446 18.29 18.70 16.54
CA PHE A 446 17.16 19.60 16.26
C PHE A 446 15.94 18.79 15.80
N THR A 447 16.10 17.94 14.78
CA THR A 447 14.99 17.20 14.17
C THR A 447 14.31 16.22 15.12
N CYS A 448 15.01 15.76 16.16
CA CYS A 448 14.46 14.85 17.17
C CYS A 448 13.42 15.48 18.10
N ASN A 449 13.24 16.80 18.08
CA ASN A 449 12.20 17.50 18.87
C ASN A 449 10.88 17.61 18.10
N PHE A 450 10.78 17.00 16.92
CA PHE A 450 9.61 17.02 16.05
C PHE A 450 9.16 15.59 15.76
N VAL A 451 7.86 15.33 15.90
CA VAL A 451 7.29 14.01 15.62
C VAL A 451 7.36 13.71 14.12
N GLY A 452 8.02 12.61 13.74
CA GLY A 452 7.95 12.06 12.38
C GLY A 452 8.73 12.81 11.30
N TRP A 453 9.81 13.52 11.65
CA TRP A 453 10.60 14.34 10.71
C TRP A 453 10.97 13.64 9.38
N SER A 454 10.72 14.33 8.26
CA SER A 454 11.05 13.93 6.90
C SER A 454 12.10 14.86 6.29
N HIS A 455 13.29 14.31 5.99
CA HIS A 455 14.34 15.04 5.28
C HIS A 455 13.98 15.38 3.82
N GLU A 456 13.07 14.62 3.20
CA GLU A 456 12.58 14.92 1.85
C GLU A 456 11.66 16.15 1.86
N ALA A 457 10.78 16.26 2.86
CA ALA A 457 9.96 17.46 3.06
C ALA A 457 10.81 18.67 3.44
N ALA A 458 11.85 18.50 4.27
CA ALA A 458 12.76 19.59 4.67
C ALA A 458 13.59 20.17 3.50
N THR A 459 13.71 19.44 2.38
CA THR A 459 14.51 19.82 1.21
C THR A 459 13.69 20.07 -0.05
N THR A 460 12.36 19.95 0.04
CA THR A 460 11.43 20.20 -1.07
C THR A 460 10.60 21.44 -0.80
N PHE A 461 10.54 22.36 -1.77
CA PHE A 461 9.62 23.50 -1.70
C PHE A 461 8.19 23.02 -1.94
N ASP A 462 7.38 22.92 -0.87
CA ASP A 462 5.93 22.73 -0.95
C ASP A 462 5.25 24.10 -1.04
N ASP A 463 4.37 24.28 -2.02
CA ASP A 463 3.73 25.58 -2.27
C ASP A 463 2.78 25.95 -1.10
N PRO A 464 2.88 27.16 -0.51
CA PRO A 464 2.07 27.52 0.66
C PRO A 464 0.56 27.44 0.42
N TYR A 465 0.09 27.73 -0.80
CA TYR A 465 -1.33 27.67 -1.15
C TYR A 465 -1.80 26.21 -1.32
N GLU A 466 -0.99 25.36 -1.97
CA GLU A 466 -1.26 23.92 -2.00
C GLU A 466 -1.27 23.31 -0.59
N LYS A 467 -0.31 23.67 0.27
CA LYS A 467 -0.22 23.21 1.66
C LYS A 467 -1.46 23.62 2.47
N GLN A 468 -1.88 24.89 2.35
CA GLN A 468 -3.13 25.36 2.96
C GLN A 468 -4.36 24.60 2.45
N LEU A 469 -4.46 24.35 1.15
CA LEU A 469 -5.58 23.61 0.55
C LEU A 469 -5.66 22.16 1.08
N ARG A 470 -4.52 21.47 1.17
CA ARG A 470 -4.42 20.12 1.77
C ARG A 470 -4.86 20.13 3.24
N ARG A 471 -4.44 21.13 4.03
CA ARG A 471 -4.84 21.33 5.45
C ARG A 471 -6.34 21.56 5.59
N PHE A 472 -6.93 22.42 4.76
CA PHE A 472 -8.38 22.65 4.74
C PHE A 472 -9.17 21.39 4.37
N ASP A 473 -8.74 20.64 3.34
CA ASP A 473 -9.42 19.40 2.96
C ASP A 473 -9.26 18.26 3.98
N GLN A 474 -8.19 18.26 4.77
CA GLN A 474 -8.06 17.38 5.94
C GLN A 474 -9.05 17.78 7.04
N GLN A 475 -9.05 19.05 7.47
CA GLN A 475 -9.99 19.56 8.48
C GLN A 475 -11.45 19.33 8.07
N ARG A 476 -11.79 19.48 6.78
CA ARG A 476 -13.13 19.17 6.25
C ARG A 476 -13.48 17.68 6.31
N ARG A 477 -12.51 16.78 6.13
CA ARG A 477 -12.70 15.33 6.29
C ARG A 477 -12.89 14.94 7.76
N GLU A 478 -12.10 15.52 8.66
CA GLU A 478 -12.20 15.32 10.12
C GLU A 478 -13.52 15.88 10.68
N LEU A 479 -13.94 17.06 10.23
CA LEU A 479 -15.24 17.62 10.61
C LEU A 479 -16.39 16.75 10.09
N ARG A 480 -16.30 16.24 8.84
CA ARG A 480 -17.28 15.29 8.29
C ARG A 480 -17.34 13.97 9.05
N SER A 481 -16.20 13.39 9.44
CA SER A 481 -16.15 12.15 10.22
C SER A 481 -16.67 12.35 11.64
N SER A 482 -16.35 13.49 12.28
CA SER A 482 -16.90 13.87 13.60
C SER A 482 -18.42 14.06 13.57
N ILE A 483 -18.96 14.73 12.55
CA ILE A 483 -20.40 14.86 12.34
C ILE A 483 -21.06 13.48 12.10
N ALA A 484 -20.43 12.61 11.29
CA ALA A 484 -20.93 11.26 11.04
C ALA A 484 -20.92 10.39 12.31
N ALA A 485 -19.86 10.44 13.11
CA ALA A 485 -19.75 9.74 14.38
C ALA A 485 -20.80 10.23 15.41
N SER A 486 -20.98 11.55 15.50
CA SER A 486 -22.01 12.15 16.35
C SER A 486 -23.43 11.71 15.95
N LYS A 487 -23.69 11.64 14.63
CA LYS A 487 -24.97 11.19 14.07
C LYS A 487 -25.20 9.68 14.26
N ALA A 488 -24.14 8.87 14.20
CA ALA A 488 -24.20 7.44 14.49
C ALA A 488 -24.48 7.18 15.98
N LEU A 489 -23.84 7.93 16.88
CA LEU A 489 -24.08 7.85 18.32
C LEU A 489 -25.52 8.22 18.69
N ALA A 490 -26.10 9.22 18.01
CA ALA A 490 -27.51 9.61 18.17
C ALA A 490 -28.52 8.63 17.53
N ALA A 491 -28.06 7.73 16.65
CA ALA A 491 -28.89 6.72 15.97
C ALA A 491 -28.85 5.34 16.65
N ALA A 492 -28.03 5.15 17.68
CA ALA A 492 -28.00 3.91 18.44
C ALA A 492 -29.31 3.73 19.25
N PRO A 493 -30.05 2.61 19.11
CA PRO A 493 -31.24 2.37 19.91
C PRO A 493 -30.85 2.19 21.39
N PRO A 494 -31.69 2.62 22.35
CA PRO A 494 -31.41 2.44 23.76
C PRO A 494 -31.31 0.94 24.08
N ALA A 495 -30.18 0.53 24.67
CA ALA A 495 -29.94 -0.86 25.01
C ALA A 495 -31.00 -1.37 26.00
N SER A 496 -31.78 -2.36 25.60
CA SER A 496 -32.69 -3.07 26.49
C SER A 496 -31.91 -3.75 27.61
N PRO A 497 -32.34 -3.62 28.89
CA PRO A 497 -31.63 -4.25 29.99
C PRO A 497 -31.70 -5.79 29.88
N PRO A 498 -30.64 -6.52 30.25
CA PRO A 498 -30.62 -7.98 30.17
C PRO A 498 -31.66 -8.59 31.12
N ALA A 499 -32.41 -9.58 30.63
CA ALA A 499 -33.32 -10.37 31.45
C ALA A 499 -32.53 -11.22 32.47
N PRO A 500 -33.03 -11.40 33.71
CA PRO A 500 -32.28 -12.08 34.76
C PRO A 500 -32.22 -13.59 34.55
N GLU A 501 -31.03 -14.17 34.72
CA GLU A 501 -30.84 -15.63 34.75
C GLU A 501 -31.60 -16.26 35.93
N ALA A 502 -32.16 -17.45 35.68
CA ALA A 502 -32.91 -18.18 36.69
C ALA A 502 -31.97 -18.88 37.69
N VAL A 503 -31.98 -18.43 38.95
CA VAL A 503 -31.27 -19.09 40.07
C VAL A 503 -32.26 -19.70 41.06
N SER A 504 -31.92 -20.90 41.54
CA SER A 504 -32.74 -21.79 42.37
C SER A 504 -33.22 -21.23 43.71
N ALA A 505 -34.42 -21.68 44.12
CA ALA A 505 -35.00 -21.75 45.48
C ALA A 505 -33.99 -22.03 46.62
N ALA A 506 -34.18 -21.67 47.92
CA ALA A 506 -35.19 -20.90 48.72
C ALA A 506 -34.59 -20.73 50.18
N PRO A 507 -35.28 -20.45 51.32
CA PRO A 507 -36.67 -20.00 51.60
C PRO A 507 -36.89 -18.89 52.69
N LYS A 508 -38.10 -18.29 52.68
CA LYS A 508 -38.92 -17.77 53.81
C LYS A 508 -38.45 -16.65 54.77
N ALA A 509 -39.18 -15.52 54.71
CA ALA A 509 -39.86 -14.89 55.87
C ALA A 509 -41.09 -14.07 55.37
N SER A 510 -42.03 -13.70 56.25
CA SER A 510 -43.30 -13.00 55.89
C SER A 510 -43.61 -11.84 56.88
N PRO A 511 -44.75 -11.13 56.81
CA PRO A 511 -44.83 -9.73 56.34
C PRO A 511 -45.22 -8.72 57.45
N PRO A 512 -45.47 -7.43 57.14
CA PRO A 512 -46.85 -7.00 56.86
C PRO A 512 -47.01 -5.91 55.77
N ALA A 513 -48.26 -5.59 55.43
CA ALA A 513 -48.71 -4.53 54.51
C ALA A 513 -49.73 -3.61 55.27
N PRO A 514 -50.51 -2.68 54.65
CA PRO A 514 -50.47 -2.10 53.29
C PRO A 514 -50.61 -0.55 53.25
N ALA A 515 -50.39 0.08 52.08
CA ALA A 515 -50.99 1.37 51.72
C ALA A 515 -51.14 1.48 50.18
N GLN A 516 -52.22 2.11 49.70
CA GLN A 516 -52.57 2.25 48.26
C GLN A 516 -52.33 3.71 47.75
N PRO A 517 -52.85 4.17 46.59
CA PRO A 517 -52.02 4.38 45.39
C PRO A 517 -52.04 5.82 44.84
N ALA A 518 -51.10 6.18 43.94
CA ALA A 518 -51.17 7.44 43.19
C ALA A 518 -50.48 7.42 41.81
N ALA A 519 -51.29 7.74 40.79
CA ALA A 519 -51.03 8.47 39.53
C ALA A 519 -49.72 8.31 38.69
N GLU A 520 -49.94 8.24 37.38
CA GLU A 520 -48.93 8.35 36.31
C GLU A 520 -48.39 9.79 36.15
N PRO A 521 -47.14 9.97 35.67
CA PRO A 521 -46.61 11.29 35.29
C PRO A 521 -46.82 11.61 33.80
N THR A 522 -47.27 12.82 33.51
CA THR A 522 -47.40 13.40 32.16
C THR A 522 -46.06 13.89 31.58
N ALA A 523 -45.90 13.82 30.26
CA ALA A 523 -44.72 14.33 29.55
C ALA A 523 -44.61 15.87 29.57
N SER A 524 -43.38 16.39 29.47
CA SER A 524 -43.06 17.82 29.39
C SER A 524 -42.28 18.18 28.13
N GLU A 525 -42.68 19.25 27.44
CA GLU A 525 -42.00 19.79 26.25
C GLU A 525 -40.68 20.52 26.58
N PRO A 526 -39.74 20.66 25.61
CA PRO A 526 -38.46 21.31 25.82
C PRO A 526 -38.51 22.85 25.83
N SER A 527 -37.54 23.46 26.50
CA SER A 527 -37.46 24.90 26.79
C SER A 527 -37.16 25.78 25.56
N PRO A 528 -37.77 26.98 25.44
CA PRO A 528 -37.64 27.86 24.26
C PRO A 528 -36.22 28.36 23.96
N ALA A 529 -35.29 28.32 24.91
CA ALA A 529 -33.90 28.75 24.70
C ALA A 529 -33.15 27.94 23.62
N VAL A 530 -33.54 26.68 23.39
CA VAL A 530 -32.90 25.80 22.38
C VAL A 530 -33.35 26.18 20.97
N ALA A 531 -34.60 26.61 20.80
CA ALA A 531 -35.14 27.04 19.50
C ALA A 531 -34.53 28.36 19.02
N GLU A 532 -34.25 29.29 19.94
CA GLU A 532 -33.62 30.58 19.61
C GLU A 532 -32.16 30.41 19.18
N ALA A 533 -31.41 29.52 19.85
CA ALA A 533 -30.04 29.18 19.47
C ALA A 533 -29.94 28.53 18.08
N ALA A 534 -30.87 27.61 17.75
CA ALA A 534 -30.90 26.97 16.43
C ALA A 534 -31.11 27.98 15.29
N LYS A 535 -32.03 28.94 15.47
CA LYS A 535 -32.34 29.97 14.47
C LYS A 535 -31.15 30.92 14.23
N ALA A 536 -30.41 31.28 15.27
CA ALA A 536 -29.22 32.13 15.15
C ALA A 536 -28.05 31.47 14.38
N VAL A 537 -27.96 30.14 14.39
CA VAL A 537 -26.98 29.39 13.58
C VAL A 537 -27.39 29.38 12.11
N GLU A 538 -28.68 29.20 11.83
CA GLU A 538 -29.23 29.15 10.46
C GLU A 538 -29.12 30.51 9.73
N GLU A 539 -29.40 31.63 10.42
CA GLU A 539 -29.18 32.97 9.87
C GLU A 539 -27.71 33.29 9.59
N ARG A 540 -26.77 32.78 10.41
CA ARG A 540 -25.32 32.93 10.16
C ARG A 540 -24.85 32.11 8.96
N ALA A 541 -25.37 30.90 8.76
CA ALA A 541 -25.07 30.09 7.59
C ALA A 541 -25.53 30.78 6.29
N ALA A 542 -26.76 31.30 6.27
CA ALA A 542 -27.31 32.03 5.12
C ALA A 542 -26.57 33.35 4.83
N ALA A 543 -26.00 34.01 5.84
CA ALA A 543 -25.18 35.21 5.66
C ALA A 543 -23.80 34.87 5.04
N ALA A 544 -23.17 33.76 5.44
CA ALA A 544 -21.91 33.32 4.88
C ALA A 544 -22.03 32.90 3.41
N GLU A 545 -23.12 32.20 3.05
CA GLU A 545 -23.37 31.76 1.67
C GLU A 545 -23.60 32.93 0.70
N ARG A 546 -24.16 34.06 1.20
CA ARG A 546 -24.30 35.32 0.44
C ARG A 546 -23.02 36.16 0.35
N ALA A 547 -21.99 35.85 1.12
CA ALA A 547 -20.68 36.52 1.03
C ALA A 547 -19.71 35.78 0.10
N ALA A 548 -20.07 34.57 -0.33
CA ALA A 548 -19.27 33.70 -1.20
C ALA A 548 -19.77 33.66 -2.67
N ALA A 549 -20.77 34.49 -3.01
CA ALA A 549 -21.39 34.63 -4.33
C ALA A 549 -21.45 36.10 -4.77
#